data_AF-A0A2H0YRL2-F1
#
_entry.id   AF-A0A2H0YRL2-F1
#
_cell.length_a   1.000
_cell.length_b   1.000
_cell.length_c   1.000
_cell.angle_alpha   90.00
_cell.angle_beta   90.00
_cell.angle_gamma   90.00
#
_symmetry.space_group_name_H-M   'P 1'
#
loop_
_entity.id
_entity.type
_entity.pdbx_description
1 polymer ?
#
loop_
_entity_poly.entity_id
_entity_poly.type
_entity_poly.pdbx_seq_one_letter_code
_entity_poly.pdbx_strand_id
1 'polypeptide(L)'
;MKDGEYGISLYSSHRNTFNNYAVTNTKYDIFKSNSSDNTFNGSGCTDNDNDDVCDEFDNCRLYNPDQRDNDKDGVGDVCQEKQIGCIADLNGDGKITIRDRSIFTGNFGRTDCGPVTNWCALTDLDRDGDVDKTGYDILTKEFSYPLAYLGCDCSKTQELCDGMDNNCDGKIDEGCSTPITIYGDISGDNQVSSQDALLAAQHTIGLTILTSFQIQKGDVSGDGKVSAYDAALILQKVAGLISKFPVE
;
A
#
# COMPACT_ATOMS: atom_id res chain seq x y z
N MET A 1 69.25 -8.79 14.03
CA MET A 1 69.21 -8.90 15.49
C MET A 1 67.82 -9.39 15.87
N LYS A 2 67.77 -10.63 16.38
CA LYS A 2 66.70 -11.30 17.16
C LYS A 2 65.31 -11.28 16.52
N ASP A 3 64.86 -12.34 15.85
CA ASP A 3 64.55 -13.69 16.36
C ASP A 3 63.65 -13.69 17.61
N GLY A 4 62.44 -14.20 17.41
CA GLY A 4 61.79 -15.11 18.35
C GLY A 4 60.27 -14.95 18.46
N GLU A 5 59.45 -16.00 18.49
CA GLU A 5 59.66 -17.45 18.40
C GLU A 5 58.24 -18.10 18.36
N TYR A 6 58.12 -19.21 17.60
CA TYR A 6 57.35 -20.46 17.81
C TYR A 6 56.01 -20.45 18.61
N GLY A 7 54.94 -21.18 18.25
CA GLY A 7 54.70 -22.19 17.22
C GLY A 7 53.40 -22.99 17.48
N ILE A 8 52.95 -23.66 16.40
CA ILE A 8 52.27 -24.97 16.28
C ILE A 8 50.99 -25.28 17.10
N SER A 9 49.88 -25.53 16.39
CA SER A 9 49.14 -26.81 16.49
C SER A 9 48.17 -26.99 15.32
N LEU A 10 48.50 -27.91 14.40
CA LEU A 10 47.54 -28.55 13.52
C LEU A 10 46.95 -29.74 14.28
N TYR A 11 45.66 -29.71 14.62
CA TYR A 11 44.85 -30.93 14.76
C TYR A 11 43.37 -30.67 14.42
N SER A 12 42.93 -31.41 13.39
CA SER A 12 41.57 -31.72 12.91
C SER A 12 40.38 -31.53 13.87
N SER A 13 39.32 -30.83 13.40
CA SER A 13 38.09 -31.50 12.91
C SER A 13 36.94 -30.51 12.58
N HIS A 14 36.44 -30.58 11.33
CA HIS A 14 35.03 -30.40 10.92
C HIS A 14 34.30 -29.06 11.21
N ARG A 15 34.18 -28.17 10.20
CA ARG A 15 33.00 -28.01 9.32
C ARG A 15 33.09 -26.74 8.46
N ASN A 16 32.69 -26.89 7.20
CA ASN A 16 32.71 -25.91 6.10
C ASN A 16 32.09 -24.54 6.46
N THR A 17 32.81 -23.47 6.17
CA THR A 17 32.21 -22.17 5.80
C THR A 17 32.85 -21.73 4.49
N PHE A 18 32.04 -21.70 3.43
CA PHE A 18 32.43 -21.14 2.13
C PHE A 18 32.50 -19.61 2.28
N ASN A 19 33.73 -19.09 2.38
CA ASN A 19 34.02 -17.71 2.03
C ASN A 19 33.98 -17.60 0.51
N ASN A 20 32.99 -16.89 -0.04
CA ASN A 20 33.05 -16.39 -1.41
C ASN A 20 32.76 -14.89 -1.40
N TYR A 21 33.84 -14.13 -1.60
CA TYR A 21 33.90 -12.85 -2.29
C TYR A 21 32.64 -11.98 -2.28
N ALA A 22 32.63 -11.01 -1.36
CA ALA A 22 31.74 -9.87 -1.39
C ALA A 22 31.97 -9.07 -2.69
N VAL A 23 31.00 -9.10 -3.60
CA VAL A 23 30.84 -8.07 -4.62
C VAL A 23 29.94 -7.00 -4.01
N THR A 24 30.53 -5.88 -3.62
CA THR A 24 29.80 -4.72 -3.12
C THR A 24 29.08 -4.02 -4.26
N ASN A 25 27.74 -4.11 -4.31
CA ASN A 25 26.93 -3.17 -5.08
C ASN A 25 25.99 -2.44 -4.11
N THR A 26 26.33 -1.19 -3.81
CA THR A 26 25.77 -0.39 -2.72
C THR A 26 24.41 0.23 -3.08
N LYS A 27 23.37 -0.58 -3.29
CA LYS A 27 22.01 0.00 -3.36
C LYS A 27 20.85 -0.80 -2.77
N TYR A 28 20.95 -2.12 -2.55
CA TYR A 28 19.77 -2.91 -2.12
C TYR A 28 20.06 -4.17 -1.29
N ASP A 29 21.06 -4.17 -0.41
CA ASP A 29 21.36 -5.35 0.42
C ASP A 29 21.16 -5.08 1.91
N ILE A 30 19.91 -5.12 2.41
CA ILE A 30 19.62 -5.57 3.80
C ILE A 30 18.19 -6.14 3.92
N PHE A 31 17.86 -7.33 3.38
CA PHE A 31 16.72 -8.12 3.93
C PHE A 31 16.87 -9.61 3.66
N LYS A 32 17.78 -10.28 4.37
CA LYS A 32 17.64 -11.70 4.71
C LYS A 32 18.32 -11.99 6.04
N SER A 33 17.54 -12.08 7.11
CA SER A 33 17.90 -12.94 8.23
C SER A 33 16.68 -13.68 8.76
N ASN A 34 16.75 -15.00 8.66
CA ASN A 34 15.81 -15.97 9.23
C ASN A 34 15.42 -15.60 10.67
N SER A 35 14.14 -15.30 10.93
CA SER A 35 13.56 -15.46 12.26
C SER A 35 12.03 -15.51 12.18
N SER A 36 11.45 -16.52 12.80
CA SER A 36 10.02 -16.71 13.03
C SER A 36 9.50 -15.80 14.14
N ASP A 37 9.82 -14.51 14.09
CA ASP A 37 9.43 -13.52 15.10
C ASP A 37 8.48 -12.51 14.47
N ASN A 38 7.21 -12.57 14.88
CA ASN A 38 6.10 -11.79 14.37
C ASN A 38 6.08 -10.37 14.97
N THR A 39 7.23 -9.70 14.90
CA THR A 39 7.35 -8.27 15.12
C THR A 39 8.20 -7.74 13.98
N PHE A 40 7.54 -7.28 12.92
CA PHE A 40 8.20 -6.48 11.89
C PHE A 40 8.52 -5.12 12.50
N ASN A 41 9.55 -5.12 13.35
CA ASN A 41 10.23 -3.97 13.92
C ASN A 41 11.74 -4.29 13.93
N GLY A 42 12.18 -4.92 12.84
CA GLY A 42 13.54 -5.45 12.63
C GLY A 42 14.32 -4.73 11.53
N SER A 43 13.71 -3.74 10.90
CA SER A 43 14.36 -2.71 10.09
C SER A 43 14.51 -1.52 11.00
N GLY A 44 15.68 -0.90 11.11
CA GLY A 44 15.92 0.23 12.01
C GLY A 44 15.21 1.54 11.61
N CYS A 45 14.02 1.47 11.01
CA CYS A 45 13.19 2.57 10.57
C CYS A 45 11.80 2.44 11.20
N THR A 46 11.15 3.57 11.43
CA THR A 46 9.75 3.61 11.88
C THR A 46 8.84 3.42 10.66
N ASP A 47 7.76 2.68 10.85
CA ASP A 47 6.65 2.53 9.89
C ASP A 47 5.37 2.76 10.70
N ASN A 48 4.79 3.97 10.59
CA ASN A 48 3.70 4.37 11.47
C ASN A 48 2.32 3.87 11.01
N ASP A 49 2.14 3.65 9.71
CA ASP A 49 0.87 3.23 9.12
C ASP A 49 0.83 1.74 8.73
N ASN A 50 1.94 1.03 8.94
CA ASN A 50 2.12 -0.42 8.77
C ASN A 50 1.88 -0.88 7.33
N ASP A 51 2.36 -0.10 6.38
CA ASP A 51 2.24 -0.36 4.94
C ASP A 51 3.43 -1.15 4.36
N ASP A 52 4.33 -1.60 5.25
CA ASP A 52 5.58 -2.31 4.92
C ASP A 52 6.65 -1.39 4.27
N VAL A 53 6.48 -0.05 4.31
CA VAL A 53 7.43 0.99 3.89
C VAL A 53 7.88 1.84 5.09
N CYS A 54 9.18 2.14 5.16
CA CYS A 54 9.70 3.00 6.23
C CYS A 54 9.24 4.46 6.05
N ASP A 55 8.86 5.16 7.13
CA ASP A 55 8.48 6.59 7.18
C ASP A 55 9.40 7.55 6.38
N GLU A 56 10.70 7.21 6.26
CA GLU A 56 11.68 8.05 5.56
C GLU A 56 11.69 7.85 4.03
N PHE A 57 11.12 6.76 3.55
CA PHE A 57 10.94 6.40 2.15
C PHE A 57 9.47 6.38 1.74
N ASP A 58 8.59 6.47 2.71
CA ASP A 58 7.16 6.52 2.57
C ASP A 58 6.73 7.90 2.06
N ASN A 59 6.14 7.93 0.87
CA ASN A 59 5.57 9.13 0.29
C ASN A 59 4.20 9.46 0.89
N CYS A 60 3.74 8.72 1.91
CA CYS A 60 2.38 8.81 2.39
C CYS A 60 2.12 8.22 3.79
N ARG A 61 1.78 9.06 4.77
CA ARG A 61 1.48 8.59 6.15
C ARG A 61 0.14 7.85 6.31
N LEU A 62 -0.44 7.37 5.22
CA LEU A 62 -1.62 6.52 5.16
C LEU A 62 -1.24 5.28 4.36
N TYR A 63 -1.69 4.11 4.83
CA TYR A 63 -1.35 2.82 4.23
C TYR A 63 -1.39 2.84 2.68
N ASN A 64 -0.23 2.82 2.04
CA ASN A 64 -0.08 2.76 0.59
C ASN A 64 1.18 1.96 0.17
N PRO A 65 1.21 0.63 0.39
CA PRO A 65 2.40 -0.20 0.14
C PRO A 65 2.95 -0.13 -1.28
N ASP A 66 2.14 0.31 -2.25
CA ASP A 66 2.52 0.47 -3.65
C ASP A 66 3.23 1.80 -3.95
N GLN A 67 3.25 2.75 -3.00
CA GLN A 67 3.97 4.02 -3.04
C GLN A 67 3.74 4.79 -4.35
N ARG A 68 2.55 4.63 -4.94
CA ARG A 68 2.24 5.19 -6.24
C ARG A 68 2.21 6.71 -6.15
N ASP A 69 2.86 7.37 -7.11
CA ASP A 69 2.95 8.83 -7.21
C ASP A 69 2.94 9.18 -8.71
N ASN A 70 1.74 9.34 -9.27
CA ASN A 70 1.55 9.48 -10.72
C ASN A 70 2.03 10.84 -11.24
N ASP A 71 1.93 11.90 -10.45
CA ASP A 71 2.34 13.26 -10.83
C ASP A 71 3.76 13.64 -10.37
N LYS A 72 4.41 12.77 -9.60
CA LYS A 72 5.82 12.80 -9.20
C LYS A 72 6.16 13.98 -8.31
N ASP A 73 5.22 14.38 -7.45
CA ASP A 73 5.42 15.49 -6.52
C ASP A 73 6.05 15.03 -5.19
N GLY A 74 6.21 13.72 -4.98
CA GLY A 74 6.76 13.12 -3.77
C GLY A 74 5.71 12.84 -2.70
N VAL A 75 4.43 13.02 -2.99
CA VAL A 75 3.29 12.63 -2.15
C VAL A 75 2.54 11.49 -2.83
N GLY A 76 2.31 10.40 -2.10
CA GLY A 76 1.62 9.24 -2.64
C GLY A 76 0.20 9.57 -3.08
N ASP A 77 -0.26 8.95 -4.16
CA ASP A 77 -1.60 9.09 -4.74
C ASP A 77 -2.69 8.95 -3.64
N VAL A 78 -2.48 8.07 -2.66
CA VAL A 78 -3.38 7.80 -1.50
C VAL A 78 -3.57 8.99 -0.57
N CYS A 79 -2.54 9.81 -0.35
CA CYS A 79 -2.56 10.91 0.61
C CYS A 79 -2.08 12.22 0.00
N GLN A 80 -2.15 12.34 -1.32
CA GLN A 80 -2.14 13.64 -1.95
C GLN A 80 -3.15 14.52 -1.21
N GLU A 81 -2.73 15.75 -0.88
CA GLU A 81 -3.55 16.74 -0.16
C GLU A 81 -4.89 17.08 -0.88
N LYS A 82 -5.20 16.42 -1.99
CA LYS A 82 -6.44 16.57 -2.76
C LYS A 82 -7.57 15.59 -2.43
N GLN A 83 -7.49 14.83 -1.33
CA GLN A 83 -8.69 14.27 -0.69
C GLN A 83 -9.51 15.33 0.08
N ILE A 84 -8.96 16.53 0.30
CA ILE A 84 -9.61 17.62 1.03
C ILE A 84 -10.87 18.15 0.31
N GLY A 85 -10.91 18.05 -1.02
CA GLY A 85 -12.04 18.54 -1.81
C GLY A 85 -13.34 17.76 -1.60
N CYS A 86 -13.23 16.45 -1.33
CA CYS A 86 -14.39 15.57 -1.26
C CYS A 86 -15.06 15.53 0.10
N ILE A 87 -14.28 15.60 1.17
CA ILE A 87 -14.83 15.77 2.52
C ILE A 87 -15.62 17.10 2.62
N ALA A 88 -15.19 18.13 1.88
CA ALA A 88 -15.80 19.45 1.88
C ALA A 88 -17.03 19.60 0.95
N ASP A 89 -17.29 18.67 0.03
CA ASP A 89 -18.52 18.61 -0.81
C ASP A 89 -19.64 17.88 -0.07
N LEU A 90 -20.13 18.53 0.98
CA LEU A 90 -21.13 17.98 1.89
C LEU A 90 -22.49 17.69 1.23
N ASN A 91 -22.76 18.26 0.06
CA ASN A 91 -23.99 18.05 -0.68
C ASN A 91 -23.84 17.10 -1.90
N GLY A 92 -22.61 16.74 -2.26
CA GLY A 92 -22.29 15.77 -3.31
C GLY A 92 -22.60 16.27 -4.72
N ASP A 93 -22.59 17.58 -4.97
CA ASP A 93 -22.83 18.16 -6.31
C ASP A 93 -21.55 18.41 -7.12
N GLY A 94 -20.42 17.95 -6.60
CA GLY A 94 -19.12 18.08 -7.22
C GLY A 94 -18.55 19.49 -7.08
N LYS A 95 -19.02 20.31 -6.13
CA LYS A 95 -18.53 21.68 -5.93
C LYS A 95 -18.60 22.12 -4.48
N ILE A 96 -17.51 22.71 -3.99
CA ILE A 96 -17.48 23.31 -2.65
C ILE A 96 -17.97 24.76 -2.74
N THR A 97 -19.20 24.96 -2.31
CA THR A 97 -19.94 26.23 -2.41
C THR A 97 -20.53 26.65 -1.07
N ILE A 98 -21.31 27.74 -1.10
CA ILE A 98 -22.08 28.16 0.06
C ILE A 98 -23.14 27.13 0.50
N ARG A 99 -23.49 26.16 -0.36
CA ARG A 99 -24.42 25.08 -0.03
C ARG A 99 -23.80 24.10 0.96
N ASP A 100 -22.53 23.78 0.78
CA ASP A 100 -21.76 22.92 1.70
C ASP A 100 -21.56 23.61 3.03
N ARG A 101 -21.21 24.90 2.99
CA ARG A 101 -21.18 25.76 4.18
C ARG A 101 -22.51 25.76 4.95
N SER A 102 -23.64 25.68 4.26
CA SER A 102 -24.95 25.61 4.90
C SER A 102 -25.18 24.27 5.63
N ILE A 103 -24.64 23.17 5.10
CA ILE A 103 -24.72 21.85 5.75
C ILE A 103 -23.79 21.80 6.97
N PHE A 104 -22.55 22.28 6.81
CA PHE A 104 -21.57 22.33 7.90
C PHE A 104 -22.07 23.16 9.08
N THR A 105 -22.51 24.39 8.81
CA THR A 105 -23.00 25.29 9.86
C THR A 105 -24.26 24.79 10.56
N GLY A 106 -25.05 23.93 9.91
CA GLY A 106 -26.21 23.27 10.53
C GLY A 106 -25.85 22.23 11.59
N ASN A 107 -24.60 21.75 11.59
CA ASN A 107 -24.08 20.77 12.55
C ASN A 107 -22.94 21.32 13.42
N PHE A 108 -22.59 22.60 13.27
CA PHE A 108 -21.51 23.23 14.04
C PHE A 108 -21.72 23.10 15.55
N GLY A 109 -20.67 22.68 16.25
CA GLY A 109 -20.63 22.43 17.69
C GLY A 109 -21.15 21.07 18.12
N ARG A 110 -21.43 20.14 17.20
CA ARG A 110 -21.61 18.73 17.56
C ARG A 110 -20.29 18.15 18.06
N THR A 111 -20.38 17.27 19.05
CA THR A 111 -19.22 16.64 19.73
C THR A 111 -19.41 15.13 19.92
N ASP A 112 -20.48 14.59 19.33
CA ASP A 112 -20.85 13.17 19.36
C ASP A 112 -20.61 12.52 17.99
N CYS A 113 -19.59 13.00 17.27
CA CYS A 113 -19.29 12.55 15.92
C CYS A 113 -18.46 11.27 15.96
N GLY A 114 -18.91 10.28 15.20
CA GLY A 114 -18.25 8.99 15.09
C GLY A 114 -18.91 8.11 14.03
N PRO A 115 -18.44 6.87 13.86
CA PRO A 115 -18.97 5.97 12.83
C PRO A 115 -20.48 5.72 12.94
N VAL A 116 -21.02 5.73 14.16
CA VAL A 116 -22.45 5.50 14.44
C VAL A 116 -23.31 6.69 14.01
N THR A 117 -22.80 7.91 14.13
CA THR A 117 -23.49 9.16 13.76
C THR A 117 -23.11 9.66 12.36
N ASN A 118 -22.46 8.79 11.57
CA ASN A 118 -21.91 9.09 10.25
C ASN A 118 -21.05 10.37 10.28
N TRP A 119 -20.15 10.48 11.27
CA TRP A 119 -19.28 11.65 11.46
C TRP A 119 -20.08 12.96 11.44
N CYS A 120 -21.18 12.98 12.19
CA CYS A 120 -22.13 14.09 12.25
C CYS A 120 -22.69 14.48 10.88
N ALA A 121 -23.18 13.49 10.14
CA ALA A 121 -23.62 13.67 8.75
C ALA A 121 -22.52 14.27 7.86
N LEU A 122 -21.31 13.70 7.99
CA LEU A 122 -20.10 14.05 7.23
C LEU A 122 -19.54 15.45 7.52
N THR A 123 -20.04 16.15 8.54
CA THR A 123 -19.59 17.52 8.85
C THR A 123 -18.39 17.59 9.78
N ASP A 124 -17.98 16.47 10.37
CA ASP A 124 -16.68 16.32 11.05
C ASP A 124 -15.60 16.02 9.99
N LEU A 125 -14.97 17.09 9.48
CA LEU A 125 -14.13 17.05 8.27
C LEU A 125 -12.71 16.54 8.54
N ASP A 126 -12.18 16.77 9.73
CA ASP A 126 -10.90 16.26 10.22
C ASP A 126 -11.01 14.97 11.02
N ARG A 127 -12.24 14.47 11.24
CA ARG A 127 -12.54 13.22 11.95
C ARG A 127 -12.00 13.20 13.38
N ASP A 128 -12.01 14.35 14.04
CA ASP A 128 -11.53 14.49 15.41
C ASP A 128 -12.62 14.25 16.47
N GLY A 129 -13.86 14.03 16.02
CA GLY A 129 -15.03 13.78 16.86
C GLY A 129 -15.91 15.00 17.08
N ASP A 130 -15.48 16.19 16.64
CA ASP A 130 -16.15 17.45 16.83
C ASP A 130 -16.40 18.17 15.48
N VAL A 131 -17.53 18.88 15.36
CA VAL A 131 -17.77 19.79 14.23
C VAL A 131 -17.40 21.19 14.66
N ASP A 132 -16.16 21.57 14.45
CA ASP A 132 -15.61 22.78 15.06
C ASP A 132 -14.95 23.74 14.04
N LYS A 133 -14.15 24.68 14.57
CA LYS A 133 -13.44 25.64 13.74
C LYS A 133 -12.36 24.99 12.89
N THR A 134 -11.71 23.95 13.37
CA THR A 134 -10.66 23.21 12.67
C THR A 134 -11.24 22.58 11.41
N GLY A 135 -12.38 21.89 11.52
CA GLY A 135 -13.17 21.44 10.37
C GLY A 135 -13.64 22.58 9.47
N TYR A 136 -14.06 23.73 10.02
CA TYR A 136 -14.48 24.87 9.20
C TYR A 136 -13.33 25.48 8.38
N ASP A 137 -12.12 25.48 8.93
CA ASP A 137 -10.92 25.97 8.25
C ASP A 137 -10.58 25.06 7.05
N ILE A 138 -10.88 23.76 7.12
CA ILE A 138 -10.83 22.82 5.98
C ILE A 138 -11.83 23.25 4.90
N LEU A 139 -13.10 23.44 5.27
CA LEU A 139 -14.16 23.84 4.34
C LEU A 139 -13.90 25.18 3.63
N THR A 140 -13.24 26.11 4.31
CA THR A 140 -13.02 27.47 3.78
C THR A 140 -11.74 27.63 2.98
N LYS A 141 -10.73 26.78 3.19
CA LYS A 141 -9.55 26.71 2.32
C LYS A 141 -9.92 26.30 0.89
N GLU A 142 -10.99 25.52 0.74
CA GLU A 142 -11.42 24.97 -0.55
C GLU A 142 -12.57 25.75 -1.24
N PHE A 143 -12.89 26.95 -0.76
CA PHE A 143 -14.02 27.72 -1.26
C PHE A 143 -13.76 28.26 -2.69
N SER A 144 -14.61 27.89 -3.66
CA SER A 144 -14.53 28.26 -5.10
C SER A 144 -13.47 27.52 -5.93
N TYR A 145 -12.94 26.39 -5.46
CA TYR A 145 -12.22 25.48 -6.34
C TYR A 145 -13.25 24.64 -7.13
N PRO A 146 -13.27 24.67 -8.47
CA PRO A 146 -14.01 23.65 -9.22
C PRO A 146 -13.36 22.29 -8.93
N LEU A 147 -14.13 21.24 -8.57
CA LEU A 147 -13.64 19.86 -8.40
C LEU A 147 -13.23 19.22 -9.74
N ALA A 148 -12.48 19.96 -10.56
CA ALA A 148 -11.93 19.53 -11.83
C ALA A 148 -10.41 19.69 -11.78
N TYR A 149 -9.78 19.17 -10.74
CA TYR A 149 -8.33 18.99 -10.70
C TYR A 149 -8.03 17.63 -10.05
N LEU A 150 -7.58 16.69 -10.90
CA LEU A 150 -7.05 15.36 -10.60
C LEU A 150 -8.05 14.27 -10.20
N GLY A 151 -8.45 13.44 -11.16
CA GLY A 151 -8.64 11.99 -10.94
C GLY A 151 -9.85 11.49 -10.12
N CYS A 152 -10.28 12.19 -9.08
CA CYS A 152 -11.39 11.79 -8.20
C CYS A 152 -12.73 12.40 -8.61
N ASP A 153 -13.80 11.60 -8.49
CA ASP A 153 -15.20 11.98 -8.59
C ASP A 153 -15.96 11.39 -7.39
N CYS A 154 -16.18 12.20 -6.36
CA CYS A 154 -16.82 11.79 -5.12
C CYS A 154 -18.33 11.53 -5.22
N SER A 155 -18.89 11.63 -6.44
CA SER A 155 -20.21 11.11 -6.77
C SER A 155 -20.17 9.64 -7.24
N LYS A 156 -18.98 9.08 -7.48
CA LYS A 156 -18.79 7.65 -7.77
C LYS A 156 -19.00 6.86 -6.50
N THR A 157 -19.69 5.73 -6.62
CA THR A 157 -19.86 4.74 -5.54
C THR A 157 -19.15 3.43 -5.86
N GLN A 158 -18.45 3.39 -7.00
CA GLN A 158 -17.78 2.22 -7.52
C GLN A 158 -16.49 2.65 -8.20
N GLU A 159 -15.39 2.06 -7.73
CA GLU A 159 -14.07 2.26 -8.28
C GLU A 159 -13.93 1.72 -9.70
N LEU A 160 -13.16 2.44 -10.52
CA LEU A 160 -12.52 1.83 -11.68
C LEU A 160 -11.26 1.15 -11.17
N CYS A 161 -11.01 -0.10 -11.56
CA CYS A 161 -9.84 -0.86 -11.10
C CYS A 161 -8.55 -0.41 -11.80
N ASP A 162 -8.22 0.88 -11.68
CA ASP A 162 -7.09 1.55 -12.32
C ASP A 162 -6.04 2.00 -11.30
N GLY A 163 -6.20 1.58 -10.03
CA GLY A 163 -5.31 1.89 -8.92
C GLY A 163 -5.35 3.37 -8.54
N MET A 164 -6.47 4.03 -8.84
CA MET A 164 -6.80 5.35 -8.32
C MET A 164 -7.98 5.20 -7.35
N ASP A 165 -8.02 6.03 -6.32
CA ASP A 165 -9.17 6.15 -5.43
C ASP A 165 -10.19 7.10 -6.08
N ASN A 166 -10.92 6.62 -7.09
CA ASN A 166 -11.79 7.44 -7.95
C ASN A 166 -13.02 7.99 -7.21
N ASN A 167 -13.44 7.40 -6.10
CA ASN A 167 -14.49 7.91 -5.22
C ASN A 167 -13.95 8.60 -3.96
N CYS A 168 -12.62 8.59 -3.80
CA CYS A 168 -11.90 9.35 -2.80
C CYS A 168 -12.36 8.97 -1.35
N ASP A 169 -12.72 7.70 -1.10
CA ASP A 169 -13.14 7.19 0.22
C ASP A 169 -11.96 6.76 1.11
N GLY A 170 -10.74 6.83 0.59
CA GLY A 170 -9.51 6.40 1.24
C GLY A 170 -9.17 4.93 1.00
N LYS A 171 -9.90 4.24 0.11
CA LYS A 171 -9.57 2.90 -0.36
C LYS A 171 -9.36 2.94 -1.86
N ILE A 172 -8.35 2.20 -2.31
CA ILE A 172 -8.10 2.01 -3.73
C ILE A 172 -8.87 0.77 -4.21
N ASP A 173 -9.55 0.90 -5.35
CA ASP A 173 -10.15 -0.20 -6.10
C ASP A 173 -11.11 -1.10 -5.29
N GLU A 174 -11.85 -0.58 -4.31
CA GLU A 174 -12.84 -1.36 -3.57
C GLU A 174 -14.11 -1.64 -4.39
N GLY A 175 -14.76 -2.78 -4.14
CA GLY A 175 -15.93 -3.17 -4.91
C GLY A 175 -15.64 -3.52 -6.38
N CYS A 176 -14.37 -3.61 -6.77
CA CYS A 176 -13.89 -4.07 -8.06
C CYS A 176 -14.31 -5.51 -8.39
N SER A 177 -15.55 -5.67 -8.82
CA SER A 177 -16.08 -6.93 -9.34
C SER A 177 -15.72 -7.08 -10.82
N THR A 178 -14.44 -6.98 -11.18
CA THR A 178 -14.03 -7.54 -12.47
C THR A 178 -13.97 -9.05 -12.29
N PRO A 179 -14.59 -9.86 -13.16
CA PRO A 179 -14.41 -11.30 -13.09
C PRO A 179 -12.92 -11.59 -13.27
N ILE A 180 -12.25 -11.99 -12.19
CA ILE A 180 -10.87 -12.48 -12.24
C ILE A 180 -10.88 -13.60 -13.25
N THR A 181 -10.32 -13.30 -14.42
CA THR A 181 -10.46 -14.19 -15.56
C THR A 181 -9.54 -15.39 -15.39
N ILE A 182 -8.37 -15.20 -14.76
CA ILE A 182 -7.36 -16.23 -14.46
C ILE A 182 -6.57 -15.81 -13.21
N TYR A 183 -6.69 -16.58 -12.12
CA TYR A 183 -5.79 -16.45 -10.96
C TYR A 183 -4.38 -16.91 -11.34
N GLY A 184 -3.36 -16.23 -10.81
CA GLY A 184 -1.95 -16.50 -11.08
C GLY A 184 -1.38 -15.90 -12.37
N ASP A 185 -2.18 -15.23 -13.21
CA ASP A 185 -1.74 -14.51 -14.42
C ASP A 185 -1.42 -13.03 -14.09
N ILE A 186 -0.32 -12.81 -13.39
CA ILE A 186 0.10 -11.47 -12.95
C ILE A 186 0.55 -10.62 -14.14
N SER A 187 1.12 -11.23 -15.18
CA SER A 187 1.59 -10.53 -16.38
C SER A 187 0.46 -10.04 -17.29
N GLY A 188 -0.73 -10.64 -17.21
CA GLY A 188 -1.89 -10.30 -18.03
C GLY A 188 -1.82 -10.85 -19.45
N ASP A 189 -0.97 -11.85 -19.71
CA ASP A 189 -0.81 -12.49 -21.02
C ASP A 189 -1.80 -13.66 -21.24
N ASN A 190 -2.69 -13.88 -20.28
CA ASN A 190 -3.65 -14.99 -20.20
C ASN A 190 -3.02 -16.38 -19.99
N GLN A 191 -1.79 -16.44 -19.50
CA GLN A 191 -1.13 -17.69 -19.13
C GLN A 191 -0.63 -17.62 -17.70
N VAL A 192 -0.77 -18.74 -16.98
CA VAL A 192 -0.11 -18.90 -15.69
C VAL A 192 1.24 -19.56 -15.95
N SER A 193 2.33 -18.84 -15.68
CA SER A 193 3.67 -19.26 -16.03
C SER A 193 4.70 -18.95 -14.92
N SER A 194 5.95 -19.37 -15.12
CA SER A 194 7.04 -18.99 -14.21
C SER A 194 7.35 -17.50 -14.23
N GLN A 195 6.93 -16.77 -15.27
CA GLN A 195 7.10 -15.32 -15.35
C GLN A 195 6.20 -14.62 -14.33
N ASP A 196 5.00 -15.12 -14.10
CA ASP A 196 4.06 -14.57 -13.11
C ASP A 196 4.57 -14.81 -11.69
N ALA A 197 5.10 -16.00 -11.42
CA ALA A 197 5.78 -16.29 -10.16
C ALA A 197 6.99 -15.37 -9.93
N LEU A 198 7.72 -15.02 -11.00
CA LEU A 198 8.82 -14.06 -10.91
C LEU A 198 8.31 -12.65 -10.58
N LEU A 199 7.20 -12.21 -11.19
CA LEU A 199 6.58 -10.92 -10.87
C LEU A 199 6.12 -10.87 -9.40
N ALA A 200 5.45 -11.92 -8.90
CA ALA A 200 5.11 -12.04 -7.48
C ALA A 200 6.35 -11.99 -6.57
N ALA A 201 7.40 -12.72 -6.93
CA ALA A 201 8.63 -12.75 -6.15
C ALA A 201 9.37 -11.40 -6.17
N GLN A 202 9.42 -10.72 -7.31
CA GLN A 202 9.98 -9.37 -7.45
C GLN A 202 9.19 -8.36 -6.62
N HIS A 203 7.86 -8.50 -6.58
CA HIS A 203 6.99 -7.65 -5.78
C HIS A 203 7.25 -7.84 -4.28
N THR A 204 7.38 -9.10 -3.84
CA THR A 204 7.69 -9.45 -2.45
C THR A 204 8.99 -8.80 -1.94
N ILE A 205 9.92 -8.46 -2.84
CA ILE A 205 11.20 -7.83 -2.50
C ILE A 205 11.29 -6.36 -2.95
N GLY A 206 10.16 -5.75 -3.35
CA GLY A 206 10.09 -4.34 -3.75
C GLY A 206 10.81 -4.00 -5.06
N LEU A 207 11.16 -4.99 -5.88
CA LEU A 207 11.76 -4.74 -7.20
C LEU A 207 10.73 -4.34 -8.25
N THR A 208 9.46 -4.69 -8.04
CA THR A 208 8.34 -4.25 -8.87
C THR A 208 7.15 -3.91 -7.99
N ILE A 209 6.44 -2.85 -8.35
CA ILE A 209 5.16 -2.52 -7.75
C ILE A 209 4.09 -3.13 -8.66
N LEU A 210 3.22 -3.97 -8.08
CA LEU A 210 2.08 -4.55 -8.80
C LEU A 210 0.89 -3.62 -8.67
N THR A 211 0.07 -3.54 -9.72
CA THR A 211 -1.23 -2.86 -9.61
C THR A 211 -2.17 -3.66 -8.71
N SER A 212 -3.21 -3.03 -8.16
CA SER A 212 -4.22 -3.72 -7.34
C SER A 212 -4.87 -4.91 -8.05
N PHE A 213 -5.05 -4.83 -9.37
CA PHE A 213 -5.55 -5.94 -10.18
C PHE A 213 -4.54 -7.10 -10.27
N GLN A 214 -3.26 -6.77 -10.42
CA GLN A 214 -2.18 -7.77 -10.39
C GLN A 214 -2.02 -8.38 -9.00
N ILE A 215 -2.27 -7.62 -7.93
CA ILE A 215 -2.35 -8.12 -6.55
C ILE A 215 -3.51 -9.10 -6.41
N GLN A 216 -4.72 -8.75 -6.86
CA GLN A 216 -5.88 -9.67 -6.81
C GLN A 216 -5.66 -10.96 -7.61
N LYS A 217 -5.01 -10.87 -8.78
CA LYS A 217 -4.64 -12.08 -9.54
C LYS A 217 -3.50 -12.86 -8.89
N GLY A 218 -2.57 -12.15 -8.24
CA GLY A 218 -1.38 -12.71 -7.64
C GLY A 218 -1.63 -13.36 -6.28
N ASP A 219 -2.64 -12.91 -5.53
CA ASP A 219 -3.08 -13.48 -4.25
C ASP A 219 -3.84 -14.79 -4.50
N VAL A 220 -3.08 -15.80 -4.89
CA VAL A 220 -3.61 -17.13 -5.16
C VAL A 220 -3.87 -17.93 -3.89
N SER A 221 -3.34 -17.46 -2.75
CA SER A 221 -3.59 -18.02 -1.43
C SER A 221 -4.92 -17.56 -0.81
N GLY A 222 -5.37 -16.34 -1.17
CA GLY A 222 -6.57 -15.67 -0.65
C GLY A 222 -6.36 -14.99 0.70
N ASP A 223 -5.12 -14.65 1.07
CA ASP A 223 -4.79 -14.03 2.35
C ASP A 223 -4.72 -12.49 2.32
N GLY A 224 -5.00 -11.90 1.14
CA GLY A 224 -5.05 -10.47 0.90
C GLY A 224 -3.71 -9.85 0.53
N LYS A 225 -2.63 -10.62 0.39
CA LYS A 225 -1.30 -10.14 0.02
C LYS A 225 -0.69 -10.99 -1.10
N VAL A 226 0.27 -10.43 -1.84
CA VAL A 226 1.11 -11.19 -2.77
C VAL A 226 2.48 -11.41 -2.15
N SER A 227 2.81 -12.67 -1.88
CA SER A 227 4.02 -13.05 -1.17
C SER A 227 4.83 -14.13 -1.91
N ALA A 228 5.95 -14.53 -1.30
CA ALA A 228 6.73 -15.68 -1.77
C ALA A 228 5.92 -16.98 -1.71
N TYR A 229 4.89 -17.07 -0.87
CA TYR A 229 3.99 -18.22 -0.81
C TYR A 229 3.13 -18.30 -2.07
N ASP A 230 2.58 -17.18 -2.52
CA ASP A 230 1.81 -17.08 -3.77
C ASP A 230 2.67 -17.40 -4.99
N ALA A 231 3.88 -16.86 -5.04
CA ALA A 231 4.86 -17.21 -6.08
C ALA A 231 5.12 -18.73 -6.13
N ALA A 232 5.23 -19.38 -4.97
CA ALA A 232 5.41 -20.83 -4.89
C ALA A 232 4.18 -21.60 -5.36
N LEU A 233 2.96 -21.15 -5.01
CA LEU A 233 1.72 -21.75 -5.48
C LEU A 233 1.59 -21.64 -7.01
N ILE A 234 1.94 -20.48 -7.59
CA ILE A 234 1.98 -20.28 -9.05
C ILE A 234 2.92 -21.30 -9.69
N LEU A 235 4.15 -21.45 -9.17
CA LEU A 235 5.10 -22.46 -9.67
C LEU A 235 4.58 -23.90 -9.50
N GLN A 236 3.91 -24.21 -8.40
CA GLN A 236 3.30 -25.53 -8.21
C GLN A 236 2.21 -25.82 -9.25
N LYS A 237 1.38 -24.83 -9.58
CA LYS A 237 0.36 -24.94 -10.63
C LYS A 237 1.00 -25.17 -12.01
N VAL A 238 2.02 -24.38 -12.34
CA VAL A 238 2.79 -24.51 -13.61
C VAL A 238 3.48 -25.87 -13.71
N ALA A 239 4.01 -26.38 -12.60
CA ALA A 239 4.62 -27.71 -12.53
C ALA A 239 3.60 -28.87 -12.52
N GLY A 240 2.29 -28.58 -12.47
CA GLY A 240 1.22 -29.57 -12.38
C GLY A 240 1.14 -30.29 -11.03
N LEU A 241 1.74 -29.73 -9.98
CA LEU A 241 1.68 -30.27 -8.62
C LEU A 241 0.33 -29.99 -7.94
N ILE A 242 -0.33 -28.90 -8.34
CA ILE A 242 -1.70 -28.56 -7.95
C ILE A 242 -2.55 -28.30 -9.19
N SER A 243 -3.82 -28.69 -9.15
CA SER A 243 -4.76 -28.48 -10.25
C SER A 243 -5.56 -27.18 -10.13
N LYS A 244 -5.65 -26.61 -8.93
CA LYS A 244 -6.37 -25.37 -8.61
C LYS A 244 -5.65 -24.60 -7.51
N PHE A 245 -5.81 -23.29 -7.50
CA PHE A 245 -5.31 -22.45 -6.43
C PHE A 245 -6.19 -22.55 -5.18
N PRO A 246 -5.66 -22.25 -3.98
CA PRO A 246 -6.46 -22.15 -2.76
C PRO A 246 -7.67 -21.21 -2.85
N VAL A 247 -7.53 -20.08 -3.58
CA VAL A 247 -8.59 -19.08 -3.78
C VAL A 247 -9.71 -19.52 -4.76
N GLU A 248 -9.50 -20.60 -5.52
CA GLU A 248 -10.45 -21.19 -6.50
C GLU A 248 -11.35 -22.29 -5.89
#